data_AF-A0A7Y3DMP2-F1
#
_entry.id   AF-A0A7Y3DMP2-F1
#
_cell.length_a   1.000
_cell.length_b   1.000
_cell.length_c   1.000
_cell.angle_alpha   90.00
_cell.angle_beta   90.00
_cell.angle_gamma   90.00
#
_symmetry.space_group_name_H-M   'P 1'
#
loop_
_entity.id
_entity.type
_entity.pdbx_description
1 polymer ?
#
loop_
_entity_poly.entity_id
_entity_poly.type
_entity_poly.pdbx_seq_one_letter_code
_entity_poly.pdbx_strand_id
1 'polypeptide(L)'
;MKSQSNLVKCLHPVFTWAVLGLTACVIALFSQGCAGPPRKPWHDEKLTAEFTAGMADEIRTLNDYRQLEDRLFVQLDEKVYAQTETGPEYALVRYSAGSAADPRDRQPNWNRSFEFPAAKPTGGVLLLHGMLDSPYSLRTL
;
A
#
# COMPACT_ATOMS: atom_id res chain seq x y z
N MET A 1 6.60 66.36 -17.84
CA MET A 1 6.98 65.00 -18.33
C MET A 1 7.93 64.20 -17.44
N LYS A 2 8.59 64.75 -16.41
CA LYS A 2 9.48 63.99 -15.48
C LYS A 2 8.75 63.27 -14.32
N SER A 3 7.55 63.74 -13.93
CA SER A 3 6.79 63.15 -12.80
C SER A 3 6.22 61.76 -13.10
N GLN A 4 5.72 61.54 -14.32
CA GLN A 4 5.20 60.26 -14.79
C GLN A 4 6.26 59.14 -14.82
N SER A 5 7.54 59.46 -15.07
CA SER A 5 8.60 58.44 -15.18
C SER A 5 9.12 57.93 -13.83
N ASN A 6 9.00 58.71 -12.75
CA ASN A 6 9.38 58.27 -11.41
C ASN A 6 8.30 57.38 -10.77
N LEU A 7 7.02 57.62 -11.11
CA LEU A 7 5.89 56.81 -10.65
C LEU A 7 5.97 55.37 -11.21
N VAL A 8 6.25 55.22 -12.51
CA VAL A 8 6.41 53.92 -13.16
C VAL A 8 7.63 53.15 -12.62
N LYS A 9 8.72 53.85 -12.28
CA LYS A 9 9.92 53.25 -11.67
C LYS A 9 9.69 52.74 -10.25
N CYS A 10 8.76 53.32 -9.48
CA CYS A 10 8.35 52.81 -8.17
C CYS A 10 7.31 51.68 -8.28
N LEU A 11 6.47 51.68 -9.31
CA LEU A 11 5.46 50.63 -9.52
C LEU A 11 6.07 49.29 -9.94
N HIS A 12 7.15 49.31 -10.74
CA HIS A 12 7.83 48.11 -11.23
C HIS A 12 8.40 47.19 -10.13
N PRO A 13 9.14 47.69 -9.12
CA PRO A 13 9.60 46.83 -8.02
C PRO A 13 8.44 46.33 -7.17
N VAL A 14 7.41 47.15 -6.90
CA VAL A 14 6.22 46.71 -6.15
C VAL A 14 5.50 45.57 -6.87
N PHE A 15 5.32 45.69 -8.18
CA PHE A 15 4.72 44.63 -9.00
C PHE A 15 5.59 43.37 -9.01
N THR A 16 6.91 43.51 -9.10
CA THR A 16 7.85 42.38 -9.08
C THR A 16 7.81 41.66 -7.73
N TRP A 17 7.80 42.39 -6.61
CA TRP A 17 7.65 41.83 -5.27
C TRP A 17 6.29 41.16 -5.05
N ALA A 18 5.21 41.75 -5.58
CA ALA A 18 3.87 41.14 -5.52
C ALA A 18 3.81 39.81 -6.30
N VAL A 19 4.39 39.76 -7.51
CA VAL A 19 4.48 38.54 -8.32
C VAL A 19 5.35 37.49 -7.64
N LEU A 20 6.50 37.86 -7.08
CA LEU A 20 7.36 36.94 -6.32
C LEU A 20 6.65 36.39 -5.08
N GLY A 21 5.96 37.25 -4.32
CA GLY A 21 5.19 36.84 -3.15
C GLY A 21 4.05 35.89 -3.50
N LEU A 22 3.29 36.17 -4.57
CA LEU A 22 2.25 35.28 -5.08
C LEU A 22 2.82 33.93 -5.52
N THR A 23 3.94 33.95 -6.24
CA THR A 23 4.62 32.73 -6.71
C THR A 23 5.09 31.87 -5.54
N ALA A 24 5.67 32.49 -4.51
CA ALA A 24 6.09 31.79 -3.28
C ALA A 24 4.89 31.18 -2.53
N CYS A 25 3.77 31.90 -2.43
CA CYS A 25 2.54 31.37 -1.83
C CYS A 25 1.99 30.18 -2.61
N VAL A 26 1.97 30.26 -3.94
CA VAL A 26 1.55 29.16 -4.81
C VAL A 26 2.44 27.94 -4.61
N ILE A 27 3.77 28.11 -4.62
CA ILE A 27 4.72 27.01 -4.35
C ILE A 27 4.48 26.38 -2.97
N ALA A 28 4.25 27.18 -1.93
CA ALA A 28 4.01 26.69 -0.56
C ALA A 28 2.67 25.95 -0.41
N LEU A 29 1.65 26.31 -1.21
CA LEU A 29 0.37 25.59 -1.25
C LEU A 29 0.51 24.26 -2.00
N PHE A 30 1.21 24.25 -3.14
CA PHE A 30 1.45 23.04 -3.91
C PHE A 30 2.36 22.04 -3.18
N SER A 31 3.35 22.51 -2.41
CA SER A 31 4.24 21.63 -1.65
C SER A 31 3.51 20.86 -0.53
N GLN A 32 2.49 21.47 0.09
CA GLN A 32 1.64 20.82 1.09
C GLN A 32 0.66 19.83 0.46
N GLY A 33 0.14 20.12 -0.73
CA GLY A 33 -0.79 19.23 -1.44
C GLY A 33 -0.15 17.97 -2.04
N CYS A 34 1.16 17.99 -2.29
CA CYS A 34 1.89 16.84 -2.85
C CYS A 34 2.43 15.86 -1.79
N ALA A 35 2.42 16.23 -0.50
CA ALA A 35 2.88 15.38 0.58
C ALA A 35 1.71 14.59 1.18
N GLY A 36 1.46 13.38 0.66
CA GLY A 36 0.54 12.44 1.30
C GLY A 36 1.04 12.01 2.69
N PRO A 37 0.21 11.27 3.46
CA PRO A 37 0.63 10.67 4.72
C PRO A 37 1.94 9.88 4.54
N PRO A 38 2.79 9.81 5.58
CA PRO A 38 4.00 9.01 5.50
C PRO A 38 3.66 7.56 5.14
N ARG A 39 4.51 6.95 4.31
CA ARG A 39 4.35 5.54 3.97
C ARG A 39 4.40 4.70 5.23
N LYS A 40 3.60 3.64 5.22
CA LYS A 40 3.44 2.70 6.32
C LYS A 40 4.20 1.42 5.97
N PRO A 41 4.51 0.56 6.94
CA PRO A 41 5.34 -0.64 6.71
C PRO A 41 4.86 -1.48 5.51
N TRP A 42 3.54 -1.69 5.38
CA TRP A 42 2.96 -2.45 4.27
C TRP A 42 3.10 -1.81 2.87
N HIS A 43 3.57 -0.57 2.75
CA HIS A 43 3.85 0.07 1.46
C HIS A 43 5.29 -0.18 0.97
N ASP A 44 6.23 -0.38 1.88
CA ASP A 44 7.67 -0.43 1.57
C ASP A 44 8.31 -1.78 1.87
N GLU A 45 7.76 -2.56 2.81
CA GLU A 45 8.31 -3.85 3.20
C GLU A 45 8.22 -4.87 2.07
N LYS A 46 9.38 -5.48 1.77
CA LYS A 46 9.48 -6.60 0.83
C LYS A 46 9.54 -7.90 1.62
N LEU A 47 8.52 -8.73 1.42
CA LEU A 47 8.49 -10.08 1.94
C LEU A 47 9.30 -10.99 1.00
N THR A 48 10.18 -11.79 1.56
CA THR A 48 11.09 -12.68 0.83
C THR A 48 10.55 -14.10 0.69
N ALA A 49 9.55 -14.45 1.49
CA ALA A 49 8.90 -15.76 1.45
C ALA A 49 7.69 -15.79 0.49
N GLU A 50 7.55 -14.81 -0.41
CA GLU A 50 6.55 -14.87 -1.47
C GLU A 50 6.90 -15.95 -2.50
N PHE A 51 5.88 -16.63 -3.01
CA PHE A 51 6.07 -17.56 -4.12
C PHE A 51 6.52 -16.80 -5.38
N THR A 52 7.55 -17.33 -6.04
CA THR A 52 8.03 -16.81 -7.33
C THR A 52 8.14 -17.93 -8.35
N ALA A 53 8.12 -17.59 -9.64
CA ALA A 53 8.25 -18.58 -10.71
C ALA A 53 9.56 -19.40 -10.62
N GLY A 54 10.63 -18.84 -10.06
CA GLY A 54 11.89 -19.55 -9.84
C GLY A 54 11.82 -20.65 -8.78
N MET A 55 10.78 -20.67 -7.94
CA MET A 55 10.56 -21.69 -6.91
C MET A 55 9.71 -22.88 -7.41
N ALA A 56 9.25 -22.84 -8.67
CA ALA A 56 8.33 -23.85 -9.22
C ALA A 56 8.90 -25.28 -9.24
N ASP A 57 10.23 -25.42 -9.26
CA ASP A 57 10.88 -26.74 -9.16
C ASP A 57 10.91 -27.29 -7.73
N GLU A 58 10.90 -26.42 -6.73
CA GLU A 58 10.97 -26.78 -5.29
C GLU A 58 9.58 -26.96 -4.67
N ILE A 59 8.64 -26.08 -5.02
CA ILE A 59 7.28 -26.05 -4.47
C ILE A 59 6.35 -26.77 -5.44
N ARG A 60 6.15 -28.07 -5.22
CA ARG A 60 5.42 -28.94 -6.17
C ARG A 60 4.04 -29.37 -5.70
N THR A 61 3.76 -29.21 -4.42
CA THR A 61 2.48 -29.61 -3.83
C THR A 61 1.80 -28.43 -3.11
N LEU A 62 0.49 -28.53 -2.90
CA LEU A 62 -0.24 -27.56 -2.08
C LEU A 62 0.29 -27.54 -0.63
N ASN A 63 0.80 -28.66 -0.13
CA ASN A 63 1.42 -28.72 1.19
C ASN A 63 2.73 -27.92 1.24
N ASP A 64 3.57 -28.01 0.20
CA ASP A 64 4.80 -27.21 0.11
C ASP A 64 4.46 -25.71 0.06
N TYR A 65 3.41 -25.35 -0.69
CA TYR A 65 2.92 -23.99 -0.76
C TYR A 65 2.41 -23.49 0.60
N ARG A 66 1.66 -24.31 1.35
CA ARG A 66 1.21 -23.96 2.71
C ARG A 66 2.37 -23.73 3.68
N GLN A 67 3.45 -24.51 3.59
CA GLN A 67 4.66 -24.27 4.40
C GLN A 67 5.39 -22.98 4.00
N LEU A 68 5.41 -22.64 2.71
CA LEU A 68 5.90 -21.35 2.25
C LEU A 68 5.01 -20.20 2.77
N GLU A 69 3.69 -20.36 2.69
CA GLU A 69 2.70 -19.42 3.22
C GLU A 69 2.89 -19.20 4.73
N ASP A 70 3.15 -20.25 5.52
CA ASP A 70 3.45 -20.11 6.94
C ASP A 70 4.66 -19.21 7.20
N ARG A 71 5.75 -19.40 6.45
CA ARG A 71 6.93 -18.52 6.53
C ARG A 71 6.62 -17.09 6.11
N LEU A 72 5.81 -16.92 5.06
CA LEU A 72 5.36 -15.62 4.57
C LEU A 72 4.57 -14.86 5.63
N PHE A 73 3.63 -15.53 6.30
CA PHE A 73 2.81 -14.89 7.33
C PHE A 73 3.59 -14.58 8.61
N VAL A 74 4.54 -15.43 9.00
CA VAL A 74 5.48 -15.09 10.09
C VAL A 74 6.25 -13.82 9.74
N GLN A 75 6.77 -13.73 8.51
CA GLN A 75 7.49 -12.55 8.05
C GLN A 75 6.59 -11.30 7.98
N LEU A 76 5.34 -11.44 7.55
CA LEU A 76 4.34 -10.38 7.55
C LEU A 76 4.08 -9.87 8.97
N ASP A 77 3.96 -10.78 9.94
CA ASP A 77 3.77 -10.42 11.34
C ASP A 77 4.97 -9.62 11.88
N GLU A 78 6.19 -10.10 11.62
CA GLU A 78 7.43 -9.46 12.09
C GLU A 78 7.68 -8.08 11.47
N LYS A 79 7.45 -7.94 10.16
CA LYS A 79 7.82 -6.74 9.42
C LYS A 79 6.71 -5.70 9.32
N VAL A 80 5.45 -6.14 9.34
CA VAL A 80 4.30 -5.25 9.12
C VAL A 80 3.46 -5.10 10.37
N TYR A 81 2.92 -6.18 10.93
CA TYR A 81 2.04 -6.08 12.11
C TYR A 81 2.79 -5.55 13.33
N ALA A 82 3.99 -6.05 13.61
CA ALA A 82 4.79 -5.60 14.75
C ALA A 82 5.23 -4.12 14.64
N GLN A 83 5.24 -3.56 13.43
CA GLN A 83 5.58 -2.16 13.15
C GLN A 83 4.34 -1.27 12.98
N THR A 84 3.13 -1.84 13.11
CA THR A 84 1.86 -1.13 12.96
C THR A 84 1.25 -0.87 14.33
N GLU A 85 1.01 0.40 14.63
CA GLU A 85 0.34 0.82 15.86
C GLU A 85 -1.09 0.27 15.96
N THR A 86 -1.57 0.13 17.19
CA THR A 86 -2.91 -0.37 17.53
C THR A 86 -3.64 0.65 18.40
N GLY A 87 -4.96 0.75 18.26
CA GLY A 87 -5.76 1.67 19.07
C GLY A 87 -7.05 2.09 18.35
N PRO A 88 -7.87 2.95 18.98
CA PRO A 88 -9.10 3.47 18.37
C PRO A 88 -8.86 4.15 17.00
N GLU A 89 -7.73 4.83 16.84
CA GLU A 89 -7.30 5.48 15.60
C GLU A 89 -6.90 4.48 14.49
N TYR A 90 -6.58 3.24 14.86
CA TYR A 90 -6.23 2.13 13.96
C TYR A 90 -7.36 1.09 13.84
N ALA A 91 -8.55 1.36 14.35
CA ALA A 91 -9.66 0.40 14.40
C ALA A 91 -10.11 -0.14 13.04
N LEU A 92 -9.80 0.56 11.94
CA LEU A 92 -10.10 0.13 10.57
C LEU A 92 -8.85 -0.21 9.74
N VAL A 93 -7.66 -0.22 10.36
CA VAL A 93 -6.41 -0.52 9.65
C VAL A 93 -6.19 -2.03 9.63
N ARG A 94 -6.19 -2.62 8.44
CA ARG A 94 -6.03 -4.07 8.22
C ARG A 94 -4.85 -4.70 8.97
N TYR A 95 -3.70 -4.02 8.98
CA TYR A 95 -2.48 -4.51 9.61
C TYR A 95 -2.32 -4.08 11.08
N SER A 96 -3.32 -3.42 11.65
CA SER A 96 -3.38 -3.19 13.10
C SER A 96 -3.98 -4.42 13.76
N ALA A 97 -3.23 -5.02 14.67
CA ALA A 97 -3.68 -6.23 15.37
C ALA A 97 -5.01 -6.00 16.10
N GLY A 98 -5.98 -6.88 15.86
CA GLY A 98 -7.31 -6.83 16.50
C GLY A 98 -8.22 -5.71 16.00
N SER A 99 -7.86 -5.01 14.91
CA SER A 99 -8.74 -4.04 14.28
C SER A 99 -9.96 -4.74 13.64
N ALA A 100 -11.02 -4.00 13.34
CA ALA A 100 -12.19 -4.55 12.64
C ALA A 100 -11.87 -5.03 11.21
N ALA A 101 -10.74 -4.59 10.65
CA ALA A 101 -10.24 -4.99 9.35
C ALA A 101 -9.14 -6.07 9.42
N ASP A 102 -8.67 -6.45 10.62
CA ASP A 102 -7.71 -7.54 10.81
C ASP A 102 -8.36 -8.88 10.44
N PRO A 103 -7.86 -9.59 9.42
CA PRO A 103 -8.48 -10.84 8.99
C PRO A 103 -8.16 -12.04 9.89
N ARG A 104 -7.17 -11.95 10.78
CA ARG A 104 -6.58 -13.12 11.47
C ARG A 104 -7.55 -13.80 12.44
N ASP A 105 -8.55 -13.08 12.93
CA ASP A 105 -9.56 -13.61 13.85
C ASP A 105 -10.69 -14.39 13.15
N ARG A 106 -10.71 -14.44 11.82
CA ARG A 106 -11.71 -15.22 11.06
C ARG A 106 -11.40 -16.72 11.17
N GLN A 107 -12.46 -17.51 11.34
CA GLN A 107 -12.39 -18.98 11.41
C GLN A 107 -13.25 -19.59 10.28
N PRO A 108 -12.64 -20.20 9.25
CA PRO A 108 -11.21 -20.24 8.97
C PRO A 108 -10.65 -18.87 8.56
N ASN A 109 -9.33 -18.69 8.62
CA ASN A 109 -8.69 -17.48 8.11
C ASN A 109 -8.73 -17.50 6.58
N TRP A 110 -9.68 -16.77 6.00
CA TRP A 110 -9.91 -16.69 4.55
C TRP A 110 -8.81 -15.97 3.76
N ASN A 111 -7.75 -15.49 4.42
CA ASN A 111 -6.55 -14.95 3.75
C ASN A 111 -5.43 -15.99 3.63
N ARG A 112 -5.72 -17.25 3.99
CA ARG A 112 -4.82 -18.39 3.81
C ARG A 112 -5.38 -19.38 2.80
N SER A 113 -4.50 -20.18 2.23
CA SER A 113 -4.81 -21.17 1.22
C SER A 113 -5.42 -22.43 1.84
N PHE A 114 -6.64 -22.77 1.43
CA PHE A 114 -7.35 -23.96 1.88
C PHE A 114 -7.81 -24.81 0.67
N GLU A 115 -8.18 -26.06 0.94
CA GLU A 115 -8.76 -26.95 -0.05
C GLU A 115 -10.12 -27.44 0.44
N PHE A 116 -11.02 -27.73 -0.49
CA PHE A 116 -12.23 -28.50 -0.23
C PHE A 116 -12.03 -29.91 -0.77
N PRO A 117 -11.68 -30.89 0.08
CA PRO A 117 -11.39 -32.24 -0.38
C PRO A 117 -12.67 -32.96 -0.79
N ALA A 118 -12.57 -33.80 -1.82
CA ALA A 118 -13.63 -34.72 -2.24
C ALA A 118 -13.11 -36.16 -2.15
N ALA A 119 -13.95 -37.10 -1.71
CA ALA A 119 -13.53 -38.49 -1.52
C ALA A 119 -13.16 -39.21 -2.84
N LYS A 120 -13.81 -38.82 -3.95
CA LYS A 120 -13.56 -39.34 -5.30
C LYS A 120 -13.63 -38.20 -6.32
N PRO A 121 -12.60 -37.32 -6.38
CA PRO A 121 -12.63 -36.17 -7.28
C PRO A 121 -12.49 -36.65 -8.72
N THR A 122 -13.39 -36.19 -9.60
CA THR A 122 -13.29 -36.41 -11.05
C THR A 122 -12.64 -35.23 -11.78
N GLY A 123 -12.31 -34.16 -11.05
CA GLY A 123 -11.66 -32.95 -11.54
C GLY A 123 -11.32 -32.01 -10.37
N GLY A 124 -10.63 -30.92 -10.69
CA GLY A 124 -10.25 -29.89 -9.71
C GLY A 124 -10.34 -28.50 -10.32
N VAL A 125 -10.62 -27.51 -9.46
CA VAL A 125 -10.67 -26.10 -9.84
C VAL A 125 -9.79 -25.32 -8.85
N LEU A 126 -8.91 -24.47 -9.37
CA LEU A 126 -8.18 -23.48 -8.58
C LEU A 126 -8.95 -22.16 -8.62
N LEU A 127 -9.39 -21.70 -7.46
CA LEU A 127 -10.02 -20.40 -7.32
C LEU A 127 -9.01 -19.44 -6.71
N LEU A 128 -8.60 -18.45 -7.50
CA LEU A 128 -7.77 -17.35 -7.02
C LEU A 128 -8.67 -16.22 -6.55
N HIS A 129 -8.58 -15.85 -5.27
CA HIS A 129 -9.36 -14.77 -4.70
C HIS A 129 -8.43 -13.66 -4.20
N GLY A 130 -8.52 -12.49 -4.82
CA GLY A 130 -7.97 -11.25 -4.27
C GLY A 130 -9.09 -10.46 -3.62
N MET A 131 -9.06 -10.32 -2.29
CA MET A 131 -10.05 -9.50 -1.59
C MET A 131 -9.60 -8.03 -1.65
N LEU A 132 -10.13 -7.29 -2.63
CA LEU A 132 -10.15 -5.82 -2.81
C LEU A 132 -8.84 -4.98 -2.82
N ASP A 133 -7.69 -5.43 -2.32
CA ASP A 133 -6.52 -4.55 -2.09
C ASP A 133 -5.33 -4.71 -3.07
N SER A 134 -5.52 -5.37 -4.20
CA SER A 134 -4.54 -5.28 -5.30
C SER A 134 -5.22 -5.40 -6.66
N PRO A 135 -4.75 -4.65 -7.67
CA PRO A 135 -5.19 -4.83 -9.04
C PRO A 135 -4.56 -6.11 -9.57
N TYR A 136 -5.02 -7.29 -9.12
CA TYR A 136 -4.77 -8.52 -9.85
C TYR A 136 -5.56 -8.46 -11.15
N SER A 137 -5.00 -7.73 -12.12
CA SER A 137 -5.37 -7.86 -13.51
C SER A 137 -4.88 -9.22 -13.97
N LEU A 138 -5.78 -10.19 -14.07
CA LEU A 138 -5.57 -11.47 -14.79
C LEU A 138 -5.42 -11.23 -16.31
N ARG A 139 -4.65 -10.22 -16.72
CA ARG A 139 -4.29 -9.96 -18.11
C ARG A 139 -2.97 -10.67 -18.38
N THR A 140 -3.03 -11.99 -18.48
CA THR A 140 -2.21 -12.85 -19.35
C THR A 140 -2.35 -14.29 -18.85
N LEU A 141 -3.00 -15.11 -19.68
CA LEU A 141 -2.77 -16.54 -19.77
C LEU A 141 -1.93 -16.78 -21.02
#